data_AF-A0A101WUT7-F1
#
_entry.id   AF-A0A101WUT7-F1
#
_cell.length_a   1.000
_cell.length_b   1.000
_cell.length_c   1.000
_cell.angle_alpha   90.00
_cell.angle_beta   90.00
_cell.angle_gamma   90.00
#
_symmetry.space_group_name_H-M   'P 1'
#
loop_
_entity.id
_entity.type
_entity.pdbx_description
1 polymer ?
#
loop_
_entity_poly.entity_id
_entity_poly.type
_entity_poly.pdbx_seq_one_letter_code
_entity_poly.pdbx_strand_id
1 'polypeptide(L)'
;MNPYVIGAFINECRIRWRSIEGFSDAVDYIKSVEPGVVVTKDIISAPTNVCDEVAKLLQRPGRLLTLLNVGDWLLLIRGLYDFNGELIDPEPNLDMPNLVLNIKVPSRSLGLVIRVVLKFLDIGSSVFSSDDGRTYVVVHDRDSIARFIKTIKPHLDPEQNIVLKNKWAKHYAPYGNPIILLHNANR
;
A
#
# COMPACT_ATOMS: atom_id res chain seq x y z
N MET A 1 1.45 18.28 1.89
CA MET A 1 2.25 17.16 2.44
C MET A 1 2.21 16.01 1.45
N ASN A 2 3.30 15.27 1.28
CA ASN A 2 3.37 14.19 0.30
C ASN A 2 2.42 13.02 0.67
N PRO A 3 1.48 12.61 -0.20
CA PRO A 3 0.53 11.54 0.10
C PRO A 3 1.18 10.19 0.46
N TYR A 4 2.37 9.90 -0.10
CA TYR A 4 3.12 8.70 0.27
C TYR A 4 3.52 8.70 1.75
N VAL A 5 3.96 9.85 2.27
CA VAL A 5 4.32 10.01 3.70
C VAL A 5 3.09 9.83 4.58
N ILE A 6 1.94 10.37 4.18
CA ILE A 6 0.67 10.14 4.87
C ILE A 6 0.36 8.65 4.90
N GLY A 7 0.42 7.97 3.75
CA GLY A 7 0.16 6.54 3.63
C GLY A 7 1.04 5.70 4.56
N ALA A 8 2.34 5.99 4.62
CA ALA A 8 3.28 5.29 5.49
C ALA A 8 2.86 5.35 6.97
N PHE A 9 2.53 6.55 7.46
CA PHE A 9 2.25 6.81 8.88
C PHE A 9 0.77 6.84 9.27
N ILE A 10 -0.16 6.52 8.35
CA ILE A 10 -1.60 6.64 8.60
C ILE A 10 -2.12 5.71 9.71
N ASN A 11 -1.43 4.58 9.93
CA ASN A 11 -1.74 3.66 11.02
C ASN A 11 -1.10 4.11 12.33
N GLU A 12 0.21 4.42 12.29
CA GLU A 12 1.04 4.70 13.45
C GLU A 12 2.13 5.71 13.07
N CYS A 13 2.34 6.72 13.91
CA CYS A 13 3.40 7.72 13.73
C CYS A 13 4.81 7.19 13.97
N ARG A 14 4.93 5.99 14.52
CA ARG A 14 6.19 5.32 14.82
C ARG A 14 6.10 3.91 14.29
N ILE A 15 6.90 3.60 13.29
CA ILE A 15 6.85 2.32 12.58
C ILE A 15 8.12 1.57 12.89
N ARG A 16 7.98 0.30 13.28
CA ARG A 16 9.12 -0.58 13.48
C ARG A 16 9.67 -1.05 12.12
N TRP A 17 10.97 -0.92 11.94
CA TRP A 17 11.73 -1.44 10.82
C TRP A 17 11.49 -2.93 10.67
N ARG A 18 11.23 -3.35 9.44
CA ARG A 18 11.10 -4.76 9.08
C ARG A 18 12.25 -5.09 8.13
N SER A 19 12.96 -6.18 8.40
CA SER A 19 14.00 -6.70 7.49
C SER A 19 13.34 -7.43 6.31
N ILE A 20 12.47 -6.72 5.59
CA ILE A 20 11.80 -7.20 4.39
C ILE A 20 12.45 -6.51 3.19
N GLU A 21 12.59 -7.26 2.11
CA GLU A 21 13.13 -6.77 0.84
C GLU A 21 12.39 -5.50 0.35
N GLY A 22 13.15 -4.52 -0.13
CA GLY A 22 12.64 -3.21 -0.59
C GLY A 22 12.20 -2.26 0.54
N PHE A 23 12.24 -2.66 1.81
CA PHE A 23 11.90 -1.77 2.93
C PHE A 23 12.95 -0.66 3.10
N SER A 24 14.24 -0.94 2.88
CA SER A 24 15.29 0.10 2.94
C SER A 24 15.04 1.19 1.90
N ASP A 25 14.75 0.81 0.65
CA ASP A 25 14.46 1.77 -0.42
C ASP A 25 13.22 2.61 -0.11
N ALA A 26 12.19 2.00 0.49
CA ALA A 26 10.99 2.71 0.93
C ALA A 26 11.31 3.73 2.04
N VAL A 27 12.26 3.43 2.93
CA VAL A 27 12.73 4.35 3.99
C VAL A 27 13.64 5.43 3.44
N ASP A 28 14.53 5.12 2.50
CA ASP A 28 15.37 6.13 1.88
C ASP A 28 14.53 7.08 1.03
N TYR A 29 13.52 6.56 0.33
CA TYR A 29 12.54 7.38 -0.38
C TYR A 29 11.76 8.28 0.59
N ILE A 30 11.24 7.75 1.72
CA ILE A 30 10.46 8.59 2.66
C ILE A 30 11.31 9.73 3.24
N LYS A 31 12.59 9.48 3.56
CA LYS A 31 13.52 10.51 4.02
C LYS A 31 13.81 11.56 2.95
N SER A 32 13.87 11.15 1.68
CA SER A 32 14.12 12.07 0.57
C SER A 32 12.96 13.06 0.38
N VAL A 33 11.73 12.63 0.65
CA VAL A 33 10.52 13.46 0.48
C VAL A 33 10.08 14.18 1.77
N GLU A 34 10.46 13.68 2.95
CA GLU A 34 10.19 14.30 4.25
C GLU A 34 11.43 14.21 5.14
N PRO A 35 12.39 15.15 5.03
CA PRO A 35 13.65 15.13 5.78
C PRO A 35 13.48 15.17 7.31
N GLY A 36 12.30 15.55 7.80
CA GLY A 36 11.95 15.51 9.22
C GLY A 36 11.71 14.10 9.78
N VAL A 37 11.68 13.06 8.93
CA VAL A 37 11.56 11.67 9.39
C VAL A 37 12.86 11.21 10.04
N VAL A 38 12.77 10.79 11.30
CA VAL A 38 13.92 10.32 12.09
C VAL A 38 13.92 8.81 12.15
N VAL A 39 15.08 8.20 11.90
CA VAL A 39 15.30 6.76 12.11
C VAL A 39 16.26 6.57 13.28
N THR A 40 15.80 5.88 14.32
CA THR A 40 16.59 5.56 15.50
C THR A 40 16.50 4.06 15.74
N LYS A 41 17.63 3.35 15.61
CA LYS A 41 17.68 1.89 15.61
C LYS A 41 16.72 1.32 14.55
N ASP A 42 15.76 0.49 14.97
CA ASP A 42 14.72 -0.15 14.18
C ASP A 42 13.40 0.63 14.25
N ILE A 43 13.39 1.94 14.54
CA ILE A 43 12.15 2.73 14.60
C ILE A 43 12.25 3.95 13.69
N ILE A 44 11.24 4.12 12.85
CA ILE A 44 11.04 5.25 11.96
C ILE A 44 9.95 6.12 12.56
N SER A 45 10.23 7.38 12.82
CA SER A 45 9.30 8.31 13.46
C SER A 45 8.97 9.46 12.53
N ALA A 46 7.69 9.72 12.35
CA ALA A 46 7.21 10.89 11.65
C ALA A 46 7.41 12.16 12.50
N PRO A 47 7.66 13.32 11.88
CA PRO A 47 7.61 14.60 12.57
C PRO A 47 6.18 14.94 13.02
N THR A 48 6.04 15.75 14.07
CA THR A 48 4.75 16.03 14.73
C THR A 48 3.69 16.58 13.77
N ASN A 49 4.09 17.44 12.82
CA ASN A 49 3.20 17.99 11.81
C ASN A 49 2.56 16.91 10.91
N VAL A 50 3.29 15.83 10.58
CA VAL A 50 2.74 14.69 9.83
C VAL A 50 1.69 13.97 10.67
N CYS A 51 1.98 13.73 11.96
CA CYS A 51 1.06 13.09 12.89
C CYS A 51 -0.23 13.86 13.10
N ASP A 52 -0.14 15.17 13.27
CA ASP A 52 -1.30 16.03 13.46
C ASP A 52 -2.21 16.00 12.22
N GLU A 53 -1.63 16.00 11.03
CA GLU A 53 -2.40 15.94 9.80
C GLU A 53 -3.05 14.57 9.60
N VAL A 54 -2.32 13.48 9.85
CA VAL A 54 -2.89 12.12 9.87
C VAL A 54 -4.08 12.06 10.82
N ALA A 55 -3.94 12.60 12.04
CA ALA A 55 -5.03 12.62 13.03
C ALA A 55 -6.28 13.35 12.50
N LYS A 56 -6.12 14.48 11.82
CA LYS A 56 -7.25 15.21 11.19
C LYS A 56 -7.90 14.39 10.08
N LEU A 57 -7.12 13.72 9.24
CA LEU A 57 -7.63 12.88 8.16
C LEU A 57 -8.49 11.72 8.70
N LEU A 58 -8.03 11.10 9.78
CA LEU A 58 -8.73 9.99 10.41
C LEU A 58 -10.06 10.39 11.06
N GLN A 59 -10.27 11.65 11.41
CA GLN A 59 -11.56 12.13 11.92
C GLN A 59 -12.66 12.10 10.86
N ARG A 60 -12.33 12.32 9.58
CA ARG A 60 -13.31 12.35 8.47
C ARG A 60 -12.74 11.74 7.18
N PRO A 61 -12.49 10.41 7.14
CA PRO A 61 -11.81 9.75 6.02
C PRO A 61 -12.49 9.95 4.66
N GLY A 62 -13.83 10.06 4.62
CA GLY A 62 -14.59 10.26 3.39
C GLY A 62 -14.23 11.54 2.63
N ARG A 63 -13.72 12.57 3.31
CA ARG A 63 -13.27 13.82 2.67
C ARG A 63 -12.06 13.62 1.76
N LEU A 64 -11.27 12.57 1.97
CA LEU A 64 -10.12 12.26 1.13
C LEU A 64 -10.52 12.05 -0.34
N LEU A 65 -11.71 11.49 -0.59
CA LEU A 65 -12.21 11.25 -1.96
C LEU A 65 -12.33 12.52 -2.79
N THR A 66 -12.56 13.67 -2.13
CA THR A 66 -12.68 14.97 -2.80
C THR A 66 -11.39 15.79 -2.79
N LEU A 67 -10.44 15.43 -1.92
CA LEU A 67 -9.20 16.20 -1.70
C LEU A 67 -8.03 15.68 -2.52
N LEU A 68 -8.01 14.39 -2.84
CA LEU A 68 -6.90 13.73 -3.51
C LEU A 68 -7.27 13.40 -4.95
N ASN A 69 -6.35 13.69 -5.87
CA ASN A 69 -6.45 13.21 -7.24
C ASN A 69 -5.98 11.74 -7.33
N VAL A 70 -6.09 11.13 -8.53
CA VAL A 70 -5.72 9.71 -8.71
C VAL A 70 -4.24 9.45 -8.42
N GLY A 71 -3.33 10.36 -8.80
CA GLY A 71 -1.90 10.23 -8.51
C GLY A 71 -1.59 10.29 -7.02
N ASP A 72 -2.26 11.19 -6.29
CA ASP A 72 -2.16 11.28 -4.83
C ASP A 72 -2.63 9.99 -4.16
N TRP A 73 -3.73 9.41 -4.66
CA TRP A 73 -4.24 8.13 -4.19
C TRP A 73 -3.25 6.98 -4.44
N LEU A 74 -2.61 6.92 -5.62
CA LEU A 74 -1.58 5.92 -5.88
C LEU A 74 -0.41 6.05 -4.92
N LEU A 75 0.07 7.28 -4.66
CA LEU A 75 1.15 7.53 -3.71
C LEU A 75 0.75 7.15 -2.28
N LEU A 76 -0.45 7.52 -1.85
CA LEU A 76 -0.97 7.18 -0.52
C LEU A 76 -1.07 5.66 -0.34
N ILE A 77 -1.70 4.96 -1.29
CA ILE A 77 -1.88 3.50 -1.19
C ILE A 77 -0.52 2.79 -1.28
N ARG A 78 0.42 3.31 -2.08
CA ARG A 78 1.80 2.79 -2.13
C ARG A 78 2.50 2.92 -0.77
N GLY A 79 2.52 4.11 -0.17
CA GLY A 79 3.11 4.30 1.16
C GLY A 79 2.43 3.44 2.22
N LEU A 80 1.10 3.30 2.13
CA LEU A 80 0.36 2.42 3.00
C LEU A 80 0.79 0.95 2.85
N TYR A 81 0.91 0.46 1.62
CA TYR A 81 1.34 -0.91 1.35
C TYR A 81 2.81 -1.14 1.75
N ASP A 82 3.72 -0.20 1.48
CA ASP A 82 5.15 -0.37 1.78
C ASP A 82 5.43 -0.54 3.27
N PHE A 83 4.62 0.07 4.14
CA PHE A 83 4.82 0.00 5.60
C PHE A 83 3.81 -0.89 6.34
N ASN A 84 2.64 -1.14 5.77
CA ASN A 84 1.54 -1.83 6.43
C ASN A 84 0.89 -2.92 5.57
N GLY A 85 1.45 -3.17 4.39
CA GLY A 85 1.00 -4.20 3.46
C GLY A 85 1.84 -5.46 3.53
N GLU A 86 1.26 -6.55 3.03
CA GLU A 86 1.93 -7.83 2.86
C GLU A 86 1.30 -8.57 1.66
N LEU A 87 2.12 -9.30 0.93
CA LEU A 87 1.69 -10.25 -0.10
C LEU A 87 2.09 -11.64 0.37
N ILE A 88 1.11 -12.46 0.72
CA ILE A 88 1.33 -13.81 1.25
C ILE A 88 0.77 -14.86 0.30
N ASP A 89 1.34 -16.05 0.36
CA ASP A 89 0.73 -17.27 -0.17
C ASP A 89 0.33 -18.13 1.04
N PRO A 90 -0.96 -18.15 1.44
CA PRO A 90 -1.44 -18.94 2.56
C PRO A 90 -1.37 -20.45 2.27
N GLU A 91 -1.29 -20.85 1.01
CA GLU A 91 -1.23 -22.25 0.58
C GLU A 91 0.00 -22.49 -0.31
N PRO A 92 1.23 -22.34 0.25
CA PRO A 92 2.45 -22.35 -0.53
C PRO A 92 2.76 -23.70 -1.19
N ASN A 93 2.13 -24.78 -0.72
CA ASN A 93 2.31 -26.14 -1.24
C ASN A 93 1.43 -26.45 -2.46
N LEU A 94 0.47 -25.59 -2.80
CA LEU A 94 -0.34 -25.77 -4.00
C LEU A 94 0.44 -25.37 -5.26
N ASP A 95 0.22 -26.14 -6.32
CA ASP A 95 0.74 -25.86 -7.67
C ASP A 95 0.20 -24.53 -8.23
N MET A 96 -1.03 -24.17 -7.87
CA MET A 96 -1.61 -22.86 -8.20
C MET A 96 -1.51 -21.92 -6.99
N PRO A 97 -0.72 -20.84 -7.08
CA PRO A 97 -0.58 -19.85 -6.00
C PRO A 97 -1.89 -19.12 -5.68
N ASN A 98 -2.28 -19.12 -4.41
CA ASN A 98 -3.44 -18.40 -3.91
C ASN A 98 -3.00 -17.10 -3.22
N LEU A 99 -2.36 -16.19 -3.97
CA LEU A 99 -1.81 -14.99 -3.36
C LEU A 99 -2.91 -14.14 -2.74
N VAL A 100 -2.61 -13.60 -1.56
CA VAL A 100 -3.48 -12.66 -0.87
C VAL A 100 -2.67 -11.43 -0.53
N LEU A 101 -3.13 -10.28 -1.00
CA LEU A 101 -2.56 -8.99 -0.67
C LEU A 101 -3.38 -8.36 0.45
N ASN A 102 -2.72 -8.09 1.57
CA ASN A 102 -3.35 -7.55 2.78
C ASN A 102 -2.74 -6.21 3.12
N ILE A 103 -3.57 -5.23 3.48
CA ILE A 103 -3.11 -3.91 3.94
C ILE A 103 -3.83 -3.55 5.23
N LYS A 104 -3.07 -3.43 6.34
CA LYS A 104 -3.62 -2.96 7.61
C LYS A 104 -4.05 -1.49 7.48
N VAL A 105 -5.25 -1.18 7.96
CA VAL A 105 -5.81 0.18 8.02
C VAL A 105 -6.34 0.50 9.41
N PRO A 106 -6.33 1.78 9.83
CA PRO A 106 -6.68 2.18 11.20
C PRO A 106 -8.18 2.10 11.50
N SER A 107 -9.04 2.04 10.48
CA SER A 107 -10.48 1.90 10.67
C SER A 107 -11.18 1.32 9.45
N ARG A 108 -12.36 0.72 9.68
CA ARG A 108 -13.27 0.26 8.61
C ARG A 108 -13.68 1.40 7.68
N SER A 109 -13.91 2.59 8.20
CA SER A 109 -14.30 3.77 7.41
C SER A 109 -13.23 4.16 6.39
N LEU A 110 -11.95 4.21 6.80
CA LEU A 110 -10.86 4.45 5.87
C LEU A 110 -10.67 3.28 4.89
N GLY A 111 -10.82 2.04 5.36
CA GLY A 111 -10.78 0.86 4.49
C GLY A 111 -11.83 0.92 3.37
N LEU A 112 -13.06 1.37 3.69
CA LEU A 112 -14.12 1.55 2.69
C LEU A 112 -13.80 2.64 1.66
N VAL A 113 -13.16 3.73 2.09
CA VAL A 113 -12.68 4.78 1.19
C VAL A 113 -11.62 4.23 0.24
N ILE A 114 -10.64 3.51 0.76
CA ILE A 114 -9.59 2.86 -0.06
C ILE A 114 -10.23 1.86 -1.04
N ARG A 115 -11.20 1.05 -0.60
CA ARG A 115 -11.92 0.12 -1.48
C ARG A 115 -12.62 0.83 -2.63
N VAL A 116 -13.23 1.99 -2.40
CA VAL A 116 -13.85 2.79 -3.47
C VAL A 116 -12.79 3.23 -4.49
N VAL A 117 -11.65 3.72 -4.02
CA VAL A 117 -10.52 4.13 -4.87
C VAL A 117 -9.98 2.95 -5.67
N LEU A 118 -9.75 1.80 -5.03
CA LEU A 118 -9.29 0.58 -5.70
C LEU A 118 -10.31 0.10 -6.75
N LYS A 119 -11.62 0.23 -6.49
CA LYS A 119 -12.65 -0.08 -7.48
C LYS A 119 -12.56 0.83 -8.71
N PHE A 120 -12.25 2.11 -8.55
CA PHE A 120 -12.00 3.02 -9.69
C PHE A 120 -10.73 2.64 -10.48
N LEU A 121 -9.79 1.97 -9.82
CA LEU A 121 -8.61 1.39 -10.44
C LEU A 121 -8.84 -0.03 -10.99
N ASP A 122 -10.09 -0.50 -11.04
CA ASP A 122 -10.43 -1.86 -11.48
C ASP A 122 -9.68 -2.94 -10.68
N ILE A 123 -9.53 -2.69 -9.38
CA ILE A 123 -8.93 -3.60 -8.40
C ILE A 123 -10.03 -4.01 -7.41
N GLY A 124 -10.46 -5.26 -7.52
CA GLY A 124 -11.37 -5.92 -6.58
C GLY A 124 -10.77 -5.99 -5.19
N SER A 125 -11.51 -5.54 -4.18
CA SER A 125 -11.06 -5.60 -2.80
C SER A 125 -12.21 -5.71 -1.80
N SER A 126 -11.88 -6.28 -0.65
CA SER A 126 -12.76 -6.46 0.49
C SER A 126 -12.17 -5.77 1.73
N VAL A 127 -13.04 -5.38 2.66
CA VAL A 127 -12.62 -4.78 3.95
C VAL A 127 -13.16 -5.65 5.05
N PHE A 128 -12.29 -6.19 5.89
CA PHE A 128 -12.70 -7.00 7.04
C PHE A 128 -11.97 -6.60 8.30
N SER A 129 -12.63 -6.87 9.43
CA SER A 129 -12.05 -6.78 10.76
C SER A 129 -11.66 -8.21 11.15
N SER A 130 -10.41 -8.38 11.55
CA SER A 130 -9.85 -9.64 12.01
C SER A 130 -10.09 -9.79 13.53
N ASP A 131 -9.96 -11.01 14.02
CA ASP A 131 -10.17 -11.37 15.43
C ASP A 131 -9.16 -10.67 16.37
N ASP A 132 -8.02 -10.25 15.83
CA ASP A 132 -7.02 -9.41 16.52
C ASP A 132 -7.46 -7.94 16.69
N GLY A 133 -8.69 -7.61 16.31
CA GLY A 133 -9.27 -6.27 16.38
C GLY A 133 -8.74 -5.31 15.31
N ARG A 134 -7.89 -5.79 14.39
CA ARG A 134 -7.34 -4.96 13.30
C ARG A 134 -8.23 -5.00 12.08
N THR A 135 -8.18 -3.94 11.28
CA THR A 135 -8.92 -3.86 10.03
C THR A 135 -7.97 -3.97 8.86
N TYR A 136 -8.36 -4.72 7.84
CA TYR A 136 -7.56 -4.95 6.64
C TYR A 136 -8.37 -4.63 5.39
N VAL A 137 -7.70 -4.05 4.39
CA VAL A 137 -8.12 -4.05 2.99
C VAL A 137 -7.42 -5.22 2.31
N VAL A 138 -8.18 -6.08 1.64
CA VAL A 138 -7.66 -7.32 1.07
C VAL A 138 -8.06 -7.48 -0.39
N VAL A 139 -7.07 -7.86 -1.20
CA VAL A 139 -7.19 -8.18 -2.62
C VAL A 139 -6.78 -9.64 -2.77
N HIS A 140 -7.65 -10.45 -3.36
CA HIS A 140 -7.46 -11.90 -3.44
C HIS A 140 -7.64 -12.47 -4.85
N ASP A 141 -8.22 -11.71 -5.79
CA ASP A 141 -8.32 -12.17 -7.17
C ASP A 141 -7.04 -11.82 -7.95
N ARG A 142 -6.66 -12.74 -8.83
CA ARG A 142 -5.40 -12.70 -9.57
C ARG A 142 -5.21 -11.41 -10.38
N ASP A 143 -6.24 -11.00 -11.11
CA ASP A 143 -6.17 -9.85 -12.01
C ASP A 143 -6.00 -8.55 -11.21
N SER A 144 -6.70 -8.42 -10.09
CA SER A 144 -6.60 -7.27 -9.19
C SER A 144 -5.27 -7.23 -8.45
N ILE A 145 -4.73 -8.37 -8.00
CA ILE A 145 -3.38 -8.43 -7.41
C ILE A 145 -2.35 -7.99 -8.46
N ALA A 146 -2.41 -8.56 -9.66
CA ALA A 146 -1.47 -8.23 -10.72
C ALA A 146 -1.54 -6.73 -11.09
N ARG A 147 -2.76 -6.20 -11.24
CA ARG A 147 -2.99 -4.78 -11.52
C ARG A 147 -2.53 -3.89 -10.37
N PHE A 148 -2.79 -4.28 -9.12
CA PHE A 148 -2.33 -3.55 -7.94
C PHE A 148 -0.82 -3.42 -7.95
N ILE A 149 -0.08 -4.53 -8.08
CA ILE A 149 1.39 -4.51 -8.08
C ILE A 149 1.92 -3.65 -9.23
N LYS A 150 1.41 -3.84 -10.45
CA LYS A 150 1.87 -3.10 -11.64
C LYS A 150 1.53 -1.61 -11.61
N THR A 151 0.46 -1.21 -10.92
CA THR A 151 -0.01 0.19 -10.89
C THR A 151 0.49 0.95 -9.66
N ILE A 152 0.43 0.33 -8.49
CA ILE A 152 0.68 0.98 -7.20
C ILE A 152 2.13 0.76 -6.74
N LYS A 153 2.74 -0.38 -7.08
CA LYS A 153 4.13 -0.68 -6.72
C LYS A 153 4.94 -1.22 -7.90
N PRO A 154 5.13 -0.42 -8.97
CA PRO A 154 5.76 -0.89 -10.22
C PRO A 154 7.22 -1.34 -10.06
N HIS A 155 7.90 -0.99 -8.95
CA HIS A 155 9.28 -1.39 -8.67
C HIS A 155 9.40 -2.60 -7.73
N LEU A 156 8.28 -3.11 -7.19
CA LEU A 156 8.33 -4.42 -6.56
C LEU A 156 8.38 -5.42 -7.70
N ASP A 157 9.57 -5.87 -8.04
CA ASP A 157 9.71 -7.06 -8.86
C ASP A 157 9.39 -8.26 -7.96
N PRO A 158 8.21 -8.89 -8.08
CA PRO A 158 7.86 -10.03 -7.24
C PRO A 158 8.78 -11.23 -7.54
N GLU A 159 9.58 -11.15 -8.60
CA GLU A 159 10.66 -12.08 -8.94
C GLU A 159 11.92 -11.91 -8.08
N GLN A 160 11.98 -10.90 -7.22
CA GLN A 160 13.04 -10.76 -6.21
C GLN A 160 12.71 -11.52 -4.92
N ASN A 161 11.42 -11.66 -4.59
CA ASN A 161 10.99 -12.55 -3.51
C ASN A 161 11.14 -14.01 -3.96
N ILE A 162 12.20 -14.68 -3.49
CA ILE A 162 12.59 -16.06 -3.87
C ILE A 162 11.42 -17.05 -3.75
N VAL A 163 10.52 -16.86 -2.78
CA VAL A 163 9.37 -17.75 -2.53
C VAL A 163 8.25 -17.51 -3.55
N LEU A 164 8.06 -16.27 -3.99
CA LEU A 164 6.96 -15.88 -4.88
C LEU A 164 7.35 -15.84 -6.35
N LYS A 165 8.65 -15.77 -6.68
CA LYS A 165 9.19 -15.60 -8.04
C LYS A 165 8.60 -16.56 -9.07
N ASN A 166 8.74 -17.86 -8.83
CA ASN A 166 8.31 -18.88 -9.78
C ASN A 166 6.78 -18.89 -9.95
N LYS A 167 6.07 -18.62 -8.85
CA LYS A 167 4.61 -18.55 -8.80
C LYS A 167 4.09 -17.30 -9.52
N TRP A 168 4.73 -16.16 -9.33
CA TRP A 168 4.40 -14.91 -9.99
C TRP A 168 4.57 -14.98 -11.50
N ALA A 169 5.76 -15.35 -11.99
CA ALA A 169 6.08 -15.39 -13.41
C ALA A 169 5.13 -16.32 -14.18
N LYS A 170 4.80 -17.47 -13.59
CA LYS A 170 3.93 -18.48 -14.22
C LYS A 170 2.44 -18.12 -14.16
N HIS A 171 1.98 -17.49 -13.08
CA HIS A 171 0.55 -17.35 -12.82
C HIS A 171 0.01 -15.92 -12.82
N TYR A 172 0.81 -14.88 -12.58
CA TYR A 172 0.33 -13.50 -12.40
C TYR A 172 0.90 -12.50 -13.41
N ALA A 173 2.15 -12.67 -13.85
CA ALA A 173 2.82 -11.74 -14.76
C ALA A 173 2.04 -11.41 -16.05
N PRO A 174 1.32 -12.35 -16.70
CA PRO A 174 0.53 -12.04 -17.91
C PRO A 174 -0.77 -11.26 -17.64
N TYR A 175 -1.22 -11.14 -16.39
CA TYR A 175 -2.55 -10.65 -16.02
C TYR A 175 -2.52 -9.22 -15.50
N GLY A 176 -3.69 -8.56 -15.42
CA GLY A 176 -3.85 -7.23 -14.81
C GLY A 176 -3.05 -6.13 -15.51
N ASN A 177 -3.60 -5.53 -16.56
CA ASN A 177 -2.92 -4.43 -17.26
C ASN A 177 -2.69 -3.24 -16.32
N PRO A 178 -1.48 -2.64 -16.30
CA PRO A 178 -1.21 -1.46 -15.48
C PRO A 178 -2.13 -0.32 -15.91
N ILE A 179 -2.56 0.48 -14.94
CA ILE A 179 -3.17 1.77 -15.25
C ILE A 179 -2.05 2.77 -15.53
N ILE A 180 -1.92 3.14 -16.80
CA ILE A 180 -1.00 4.20 -17.22
C ILE A 180 -1.71 5.53 -16.97
N LEU A 181 -1.28 6.26 -15.95
CA LEU A 181 -1.69 7.65 -15.76
C LEU A 181 -0.96 8.52 -16.78
N LEU A 182 -1.62 8.82 -17.89
CA LEU A 182 -1.13 9.80 -18.84
C LEU A 182 -1.17 11.18 -18.18
N HIS A 183 0.01 11.72 -17.84
CA HIS A 183 0.12 13.13 -17.47
C HIS A 183 -0.20 13.95 -18.71
N ASN A 184 -1.35 14.63 -18.71
CA ASN A 184 -1.55 15.73 -19.64
C ASN A 184 -0.62 16.86 -19.20
N ALA A 185 0.58 16.88 -19.76
CA ALA A 185 1.48 18.02 -19.73
C ALA A 185 0.85 19.15 -20.56
N ASN A 186 -0.15 19.83 -20.00
CA ASN A 186 -0.71 21.10 -20.46
C ASN A 186 -1.74 21.60 -19.43
N ARG A 187 -1.25 22.12 -18.30
CA ARG A 187 -1.89 23.20 -17.52
C ARG A 187 -0.83 24.04 -16.85
#